data_AF-A0A6L7MC39-F1
#
_entry.id   AF-A0A6L7MC39-F1
#
_cell.length_a   1.000
_cell.length_b   1.000
_cell.length_c   1.000
_cell.angle_alpha   90.00
_cell.angle_beta   90.00
_cell.angle_gamma   90.00
#
_symmetry.space_group_name_H-M   'P 1'
#
loop_
_entity.id
_entity.type
_entity.pdbx_description
1 polymer ?
#
loop_
_entity_poly.entity_id
_entity_poly.type
_entity_poly.pdbx_seq_one_letter_code
_entity_poly.pdbx_strand_id
1 'polypeptide(L)'
;MKLRMELIVDQKISSAKDMLIPAKQLAEHAKADQDRFLESAEKLSATSVELAYDFCRLAPPSLQLVDEAHWDGWLVRLQEIYTADGAQAAVEAMNNVDQFVQSITHAPGSVSLDKISRILESFVTGLNGRKLGIEQGASFYTDTEIIRLPELLTEFDRYEDNFALYKAMAVHQWAQAWFGTWTLNIGAFLGMYQDPERAQALFHKLETIRLDACVARELPGISRVMKDFSPQVDAGALSKNWQNALRRLQEADMTVQDTIFFLEAVYKDKAVPEDKPYQGNLNPRDAWTVREARVQREKRSLENR
;
A
#
# COMPACT_ATOMS: atom_id res chain seq x y z
N MET A 1 -16.34 -21.28 10.81
CA MET A 1 -16.70 -20.47 9.62
C MET A 1 -18.21 -20.49 9.37
N LYS A 2 -18.82 -21.64 9.06
CA LYS A 2 -20.27 -21.80 8.81
C LYS A 2 -21.17 -21.05 9.82
N LEU A 3 -21.02 -21.33 11.12
CA LEU A 3 -21.78 -20.66 12.18
C LEU A 3 -21.61 -19.14 12.20
N ARG A 4 -20.43 -18.61 11.82
CA ARG A 4 -20.21 -17.15 11.75
C ARG A 4 -20.99 -16.55 10.57
N MET A 5 -20.96 -17.19 9.39
CA MET A 5 -21.74 -16.76 8.23
C MET A 5 -23.25 -16.83 8.50
N GLU A 6 -23.72 -17.91 9.15
CA GLU A 6 -25.14 -18.07 9.51
C GLU A 6 -25.62 -17.02 10.51
N LEU A 7 -24.76 -16.55 11.42
CA LEU A 7 -25.09 -15.48 12.37
C LEU A 7 -25.27 -14.12 11.69
N ILE A 8 -24.54 -13.85 10.61
CA ILE A 8 -24.58 -12.58 9.88
C ILE A 8 -25.88 -12.42 9.08
N VAL A 9 -26.46 -13.53 8.62
CA VAL A 9 -27.51 -13.54 7.59
C VAL A 9 -28.92 -13.78 8.15
N ASP A 10 -29.08 -13.74 9.48
CA ASP A 10 -30.32 -14.02 10.22
C ASP A 10 -30.87 -15.46 10.01
N GLN A 11 -31.38 -16.06 11.08
CA GLN A 11 -31.88 -17.45 11.06
C GLN A 11 -33.13 -17.62 10.18
N LYS A 12 -33.76 -16.51 9.76
CA LYS A 12 -34.99 -16.51 8.95
C LYS A 12 -34.80 -16.94 7.49
N ILE A 13 -33.57 -16.93 6.96
CA ILE A 13 -33.28 -17.28 5.55
C ILE A 13 -32.82 -18.75 5.39
N SER A 14 -32.70 -19.51 6.49
CA SER A 14 -31.95 -20.77 6.44
C SER A 14 -32.69 -21.96 5.80
N SER A 15 -32.29 -22.26 4.57
CA SER A 15 -31.87 -23.62 4.19
C SER A 15 -30.42 -23.82 4.67
N ALA A 16 -30.23 -24.43 5.85
CA ALA A 16 -28.91 -24.63 6.49
C ALA A 16 -27.91 -25.51 5.70
N LYS A 17 -28.30 -25.96 4.50
CA LYS A 17 -27.48 -26.77 3.59
C LYS A 17 -26.63 -25.91 2.63
N ASP A 18 -27.09 -24.72 2.27
CA ASP A 18 -26.46 -23.93 1.19
C ASP A 18 -25.17 -23.22 1.61
N MET A 19 -24.96 -23.02 2.93
CA MET A 19 -23.79 -22.32 3.48
C MET A 19 -22.60 -23.23 3.79
N LEU A 20 -22.71 -24.55 3.59
CA LEU A 20 -21.62 -25.47 3.91
C LEU A 20 -20.44 -25.37 2.93
N ILE A 21 -20.73 -25.29 1.63
CA ILE A 21 -19.71 -25.20 0.58
C ILE A 21 -18.99 -23.84 0.65
N PRO A 22 -19.70 -22.69 0.68
CA PRO A 22 -19.07 -21.37 0.83
C PRO A 22 -18.20 -21.25 2.08
N ALA A 23 -18.67 -21.79 3.22
CA ALA A 23 -17.90 -21.76 4.46
C ALA A 23 -16.62 -22.61 4.42
N LYS A 24 -16.60 -23.68 3.61
CA LYS A 24 -15.38 -24.47 3.38
C LYS A 24 -14.40 -23.71 2.50
N GLN A 25 -14.86 -23.16 1.39
CA GLN A 25 -14.05 -22.34 0.49
C GLN A 25 -13.39 -21.18 1.25
N LEU A 26 -14.19 -20.44 2.03
CA LEU A 26 -13.67 -19.33 2.83
C LEU A 26 -12.61 -19.78 3.85
N ALA A 27 -12.73 -20.98 4.41
CA ALA A 27 -11.76 -21.52 5.37
C ALA A 27 -10.40 -21.89 4.75
N GLU A 28 -10.30 -21.97 3.43
CA GLU A 28 -9.05 -22.23 2.69
C GLU A 28 -8.20 -20.96 2.52
N HIS A 29 -8.77 -19.78 2.74
CA HIS A 29 -8.08 -18.49 2.62
C HIS A 29 -7.32 -18.10 3.89
N ALA A 30 -6.41 -17.12 3.78
CA ALA A 30 -5.69 -16.57 4.92
C ALA A 30 -6.65 -15.92 5.94
N LYS A 31 -6.22 -15.83 7.20
CA LYS A 31 -7.05 -15.29 8.28
C LYS A 31 -7.52 -13.85 8.01
N ALA A 32 -6.66 -13.03 7.42
CA ALA A 32 -6.98 -11.66 7.02
C ALA A 32 -8.12 -11.62 5.97
N ASP A 33 -8.04 -12.45 4.93
CA ASP A 33 -9.09 -12.55 3.90
C ASP A 33 -10.41 -13.05 4.48
N GLN A 34 -10.35 -14.01 5.40
CA GLN A 34 -11.53 -14.51 6.10
C GLN A 34 -12.24 -13.41 6.90
N ASP A 35 -11.48 -12.61 7.64
CA ASP A 35 -12.04 -11.53 8.46
C ASP A 35 -12.56 -10.39 7.58
N ARG A 36 -11.81 -9.98 6.53
CA ARG A 36 -12.27 -9.02 5.51
C ARG A 36 -13.60 -9.45 4.89
N PHE A 37 -13.73 -10.71 4.49
CA PHE A 37 -14.95 -11.23 3.90
C PHE A 37 -16.14 -11.18 4.87
N LEU A 38 -15.94 -11.58 6.12
CA LEU A 38 -17.00 -11.58 7.14
C LEU A 38 -17.44 -10.15 7.50
N GLU A 39 -16.49 -9.22 7.66
CA GLU A 39 -16.78 -7.80 7.86
C GLU A 39 -17.57 -7.22 6.68
N SER A 40 -17.27 -7.67 5.46
CA SER A 40 -17.99 -7.26 4.25
C SER A 40 -19.44 -7.77 4.24
N ALA A 41 -19.65 -9.03 4.64
CA ALA A 41 -21.00 -9.57 4.79
C ALA A 41 -21.82 -8.82 5.86
N GLU A 42 -21.18 -8.40 6.96
CA GLU A 42 -21.80 -7.54 7.98
C GLU A 42 -22.13 -6.13 7.43
N LYS A 43 -21.24 -5.51 6.64
CA LYS A 43 -21.52 -4.23 5.96
C LYS A 43 -22.72 -4.35 5.02
N LEU A 44 -22.79 -5.41 4.23
CA LEU A 44 -23.88 -5.64 3.27
C LEU A 44 -25.21 -5.94 3.97
N SER A 45 -25.20 -6.63 5.11
CA SER A 45 -26.43 -6.97 5.84
C SER A 45 -27.14 -5.74 6.40
N ALA A 46 -26.39 -4.68 6.69
CA ALA A 46 -26.95 -3.37 7.05
C ALA A 46 -27.76 -2.72 5.90
N THR A 47 -27.48 -3.09 4.64
CA THR A 47 -28.25 -2.67 3.46
C THR A 47 -29.41 -3.64 3.21
N SER A 48 -29.12 -4.94 3.12
CA SER A 48 -30.12 -5.99 2.95
C SER A 48 -29.56 -7.33 3.42
N VAL A 49 -30.35 -8.02 4.24
CA VAL A 49 -30.02 -9.38 4.70
C VAL A 49 -29.98 -10.36 3.51
N GLU A 50 -30.81 -10.15 2.50
CA GLU A 50 -30.82 -10.94 1.25
C GLU A 50 -29.52 -10.74 0.45
N LEU A 51 -29.04 -9.49 0.34
CA LEU A 51 -27.78 -9.19 -0.33
C LEU A 51 -26.59 -9.85 0.40
N ALA A 52 -26.56 -9.78 1.72
CA ALA A 52 -25.54 -10.45 2.53
C ALA A 52 -25.61 -11.98 2.43
N TYR A 53 -26.82 -12.55 2.29
CA TYR A 53 -27.01 -13.97 2.04
C TYR A 53 -26.39 -14.39 0.72
N ASP A 54 -26.74 -13.70 -0.37
CA ASP A 54 -26.20 -14.04 -1.69
C ASP A 54 -24.69 -13.81 -1.76
N PHE A 55 -24.17 -12.75 -1.12
CA PHE A 55 -22.74 -12.52 -0.98
C PHE A 55 -22.05 -13.69 -0.28
N CYS A 56 -22.52 -14.10 0.91
CA CYS A 56 -21.97 -15.24 1.64
C CYS A 56 -21.96 -16.52 0.80
N ARG A 57 -22.94 -16.70 -0.09
CA ARG A 57 -23.10 -17.90 -0.92
C ARG A 57 -22.25 -17.88 -2.18
N LEU A 58 -22.12 -16.74 -2.85
CA LEU A 58 -21.57 -16.62 -4.20
C LEU A 58 -20.18 -15.99 -4.24
N ALA A 59 -19.86 -15.10 -3.31
CA ALA A 59 -18.67 -14.28 -3.37
C ALA A 59 -17.35 -14.93 -2.88
N PRO A 60 -17.26 -16.09 -2.19
CA PRO A 60 -15.94 -16.58 -1.75
C PRO A 60 -14.85 -16.66 -2.84
N PRO A 61 -15.13 -17.07 -4.09
CA PRO A 61 -14.14 -17.04 -5.17
C PRO A 61 -13.58 -15.65 -5.50
N SER A 62 -14.32 -14.58 -5.22
CA SER A 62 -13.85 -13.21 -5.48
C SER A 62 -12.61 -12.83 -4.66
N LEU A 63 -12.34 -13.51 -3.53
CA LEU A 63 -11.12 -13.30 -2.74
C LEU A 63 -9.83 -13.64 -3.52
N GLN A 64 -9.93 -14.37 -4.64
CA GLN A 64 -8.81 -14.67 -5.52
C GLN A 64 -8.74 -13.73 -6.73
N LEU A 65 -9.80 -12.96 -7.00
CA LEU A 65 -9.96 -12.17 -8.23
C LEU A 65 -9.94 -10.67 -7.97
N VAL A 66 -10.40 -10.23 -6.80
CA VAL A 66 -10.46 -8.83 -6.40
C VAL A 66 -9.38 -8.58 -5.35
N ASP A 67 -8.39 -7.79 -5.73
CA ASP A 67 -7.32 -7.36 -4.84
C ASP A 67 -7.89 -6.50 -3.69
N GLU A 68 -7.14 -6.46 -2.58
CA GLU A 68 -7.54 -5.73 -1.37
C GLU A 68 -7.87 -4.26 -1.63
N ALA A 69 -7.12 -3.62 -2.54
CA ALA A 69 -7.31 -2.21 -2.90
C ALA A 69 -8.67 -1.94 -3.56
N HIS A 70 -9.25 -2.93 -4.27
CA HIS A 70 -10.50 -2.75 -5.02
C HIS A 70 -11.72 -3.39 -4.34
N TRP A 71 -11.49 -4.08 -3.21
CA TRP A 71 -12.51 -4.84 -2.50
C TRP A 71 -13.69 -3.96 -2.04
N ASP A 72 -13.41 -2.86 -1.35
CA ASP A 72 -14.48 -1.96 -0.88
C ASP A 72 -15.24 -1.31 -2.06
N GLY A 73 -14.55 -0.97 -3.15
CA GLY A 73 -15.19 -0.45 -4.36
C GLY A 73 -16.14 -1.47 -5.02
N TRP A 74 -15.79 -2.75 -4.97
CA TRP A 74 -16.67 -3.83 -5.43
C TRP A 74 -17.92 -3.94 -4.57
N LEU A 75 -17.78 -3.88 -3.23
CA LEU A 75 -18.91 -3.92 -2.30
C LEU A 75 -19.88 -2.76 -2.52
N VAL A 76 -19.35 -1.53 -2.67
CA VAL A 76 -20.16 -0.35 -2.98
C VAL A 76 -20.94 -0.57 -4.27
N ARG A 77 -20.28 -1.07 -5.33
CA ARG A 77 -20.94 -1.35 -6.60
C ARG A 77 -22.04 -2.41 -6.48
N LEU A 78 -21.83 -3.45 -5.67
CA LEU A 78 -22.88 -4.45 -5.39
C LEU A 78 -24.09 -3.82 -4.69
N GLN A 79 -23.88 -2.91 -3.74
CA GLN A 79 -24.95 -2.18 -3.06
C GLN A 79 -25.71 -1.25 -4.02
N GLU A 80 -24.99 -0.55 -4.90
CA GLU A 80 -25.58 0.33 -5.92
C GLU A 80 -26.45 -0.47 -6.89
N ILE A 81 -25.94 -1.58 -7.43
CA ILE A 81 -26.68 -2.48 -8.33
C ILE A 81 -27.91 -3.05 -7.61
N TYR A 82 -27.77 -3.50 -6.36
CA TYR A 82 -28.91 -4.01 -5.59
C TYR A 82 -29.99 -2.94 -5.40
N THR A 83 -29.59 -1.71 -5.09
CA THR A 83 -30.52 -0.60 -4.83
C THR A 83 -31.22 -0.13 -6.11
N ALA A 84 -30.52 -0.13 -7.24
CA ALA A 84 -31.06 0.30 -8.52
C ALA A 84 -31.90 -0.79 -9.22
N ASP A 85 -31.36 -2.01 -9.26
CA ASP A 85 -31.83 -3.09 -10.15
C ASP A 85 -32.27 -4.36 -9.41
N GLY A 86 -32.07 -4.43 -8.08
CA GLY A 86 -32.55 -5.51 -7.21
C GLY A 86 -31.62 -6.72 -7.06
N ALA A 87 -32.10 -7.73 -6.32
CA ALA A 87 -31.33 -8.91 -5.92
C ALA A 87 -30.74 -9.70 -7.08
N GLN A 88 -31.52 -9.90 -8.16
CA GLN A 88 -31.09 -10.70 -9.29
C GLN A 88 -29.90 -10.07 -10.03
N ALA A 89 -29.90 -8.74 -10.17
CA ALA A 89 -28.80 -8.01 -10.80
C ALA A 89 -27.53 -8.07 -9.93
N ALA A 90 -27.67 -7.97 -8.60
CA ALA A 90 -26.54 -8.11 -7.69
C ALA A 90 -25.94 -9.53 -7.72
N VAL A 91 -26.79 -10.56 -7.78
CA VAL A 91 -26.37 -11.97 -7.97
C VAL A 91 -25.62 -12.16 -9.29
N GLU A 92 -26.10 -11.56 -10.38
CA GLU A 92 -25.40 -11.60 -11.66
C GLU A 92 -24.04 -10.90 -11.59
N ALA A 93 -23.96 -9.74 -10.93
CA ALA A 93 -22.71 -9.03 -10.71
C ALA A 93 -21.70 -9.82 -9.86
N MET A 94 -22.15 -10.55 -8.83
CA MET A 94 -21.29 -11.43 -8.02
C MET A 94 -20.72 -12.59 -8.84
N ASN A 95 -21.54 -13.20 -9.70
CA ASN A 95 -21.09 -14.30 -10.56
C ASN A 95 -20.16 -13.83 -11.69
N ASN A 96 -20.25 -12.56 -12.08
CA ASN A 96 -19.45 -11.94 -13.14
C ASN A 96 -18.39 -10.97 -12.58
N VAL A 97 -17.77 -11.31 -11.44
CA VAL A 97 -16.75 -10.47 -10.80
C VAL A 97 -15.56 -10.13 -11.73
N ASP A 98 -15.25 -10.99 -12.71
CA ASP A 98 -14.26 -10.71 -13.75
C ASP A 98 -14.58 -9.44 -14.56
N GLN A 99 -15.87 -9.12 -14.78
CA GLN A 99 -16.26 -7.89 -15.47
C GLN A 99 -15.94 -6.65 -14.64
N PHE A 100 -16.07 -6.74 -13.31
CA PHE A 100 -15.66 -5.67 -12.41
C PHE A 100 -14.15 -5.46 -12.49
N VAL A 101 -13.36 -6.53 -12.40
CA VAL A 101 -11.89 -6.47 -12.54
C VAL A 101 -11.50 -5.87 -13.89
N GLN A 102 -12.11 -6.33 -14.98
CA GLN A 102 -11.86 -5.78 -16.33
C GLN A 102 -12.23 -4.29 -16.41
N SER A 103 -13.31 -3.87 -15.75
CA SER A 103 -13.74 -2.46 -15.75
C SER A 103 -12.74 -1.54 -15.03
N ILE A 104 -12.05 -2.06 -14.00
CA ILE A 104 -10.96 -1.35 -13.32
C ILE A 104 -9.74 -1.27 -14.24
N THR A 105 -9.32 -2.40 -14.82
CA THR A 105 -8.15 -2.45 -15.70
C THR A 105 -8.27 -1.52 -16.90
N HIS A 106 -9.48 -1.39 -17.45
CA HIS A 106 -9.77 -0.56 -18.63
C HIS A 106 -10.40 0.80 -18.28
N ALA A 107 -10.39 1.20 -17.01
CA ALA A 107 -10.86 2.52 -16.63
C ALA A 107 -10.08 3.60 -17.42
N PRO A 108 -10.72 4.67 -17.91
CA PRO A 108 -10.03 5.73 -18.67
C PRO A 108 -8.82 6.33 -17.94
N GLY A 109 -8.84 6.33 -16.61
CA GLY A 109 -7.75 6.79 -15.76
C GLY A 109 -6.62 5.79 -15.54
N SER A 110 -6.77 4.52 -15.92
CA SER A 110 -5.83 3.47 -15.54
C SER A 110 -4.46 3.67 -16.19
N VAL A 111 -3.40 3.39 -15.43
CA VAL A 111 -2.01 3.51 -15.88
C VAL A 111 -1.28 2.20 -15.63
N SER A 112 -0.90 1.53 -16.71
CA SER A 112 -0.09 0.31 -16.66
C SER A 112 1.40 0.67 -16.63
N LEU A 113 2.16 0.05 -15.74
CA LEU A 113 3.58 0.34 -15.53
C LEU A 113 4.40 0.02 -16.78
N ASP A 114 4.07 -1.04 -17.52
CA ASP A 114 4.80 -1.44 -18.74
C ASP A 114 4.90 -0.29 -19.76
N LYS A 115 3.80 0.46 -19.95
CA LYS A 115 3.71 1.61 -20.85
C LYS A 115 4.58 2.78 -20.44
N ILE A 116 4.83 2.96 -19.14
CA ILE A 116 5.53 4.14 -18.58
C ILE A 116 6.89 3.83 -17.94
N SER A 117 7.24 2.56 -17.79
CA SER A 117 8.45 2.06 -17.11
C SER A 117 9.72 2.78 -17.58
N ARG A 118 9.93 2.85 -18.90
CA ARG A 118 11.07 3.54 -19.53
C ARG A 118 11.10 5.05 -19.27
N ILE A 119 9.92 5.66 -19.20
CA ILE A 119 9.78 7.09 -18.88
C ILE A 119 10.20 7.32 -17.43
N LEU A 120 9.70 6.48 -16.50
CA LEU A 120 10.07 6.55 -15.09
C LEU A 120 11.56 6.26 -14.87
N GLU A 121 12.12 5.24 -15.53
CA GLU A 121 13.54 4.88 -15.43
C GLU A 121 14.44 6.04 -15.91
N SER A 122 14.08 6.66 -17.04
CA SER A 122 14.78 7.84 -17.55
C SER A 122 14.65 9.02 -16.60
N PHE A 123 13.46 9.21 -16.03
CA PHE A 123 13.18 10.28 -15.08
C PHE A 123 14.02 10.14 -13.79
N VAL A 124 14.00 8.98 -13.12
CA VAL A 124 14.80 8.77 -11.90
C VAL A 124 16.29 8.79 -12.17
N THR A 125 16.73 8.25 -13.32
CA THR A 125 18.13 8.33 -13.75
C THR A 125 18.55 9.79 -13.97
N GLY A 126 17.66 10.63 -14.49
CA GLY A 126 17.90 12.06 -14.69
C GLY A 126 18.04 12.88 -13.40
N LEU A 127 17.58 12.37 -12.24
CA LEU A 127 17.66 13.11 -10.97
C LEU A 127 19.10 13.23 -10.43
N ASN A 128 19.90 12.18 -10.55
CA ASN A 128 21.28 12.16 -10.02
C ASN A 128 22.29 11.45 -10.93
N GLY A 129 21.90 11.06 -12.16
CA GLY A 129 22.75 10.40 -13.14
C GLY A 129 23.05 8.93 -12.86
N ARG A 130 22.63 8.39 -11.70
CA ARG A 130 22.81 6.98 -11.38
C ARG A 130 21.59 6.19 -11.87
N LYS A 131 21.86 5.18 -12.70
CA LYS A 131 20.81 4.28 -13.17
C LYS A 131 20.17 3.53 -12.00
N LEU A 132 18.84 3.58 -11.93
CA LEU A 132 18.01 2.85 -11.00
C LEU A 132 16.90 2.16 -11.82
N GLY A 133 16.83 0.84 -11.77
CA GLY A 133 15.87 0.06 -12.57
C GLY A 133 14.43 0.29 -12.11
N ILE A 134 13.48 0.12 -13.03
CA ILE A 134 12.04 0.11 -12.75
C ILE A 134 11.50 -1.26 -13.16
N GLU A 135 10.89 -1.97 -12.22
CA GLU A 135 10.29 -3.28 -12.45
C GLU A 135 8.88 -3.35 -11.86
N GLN A 136 8.04 -4.23 -12.41
CA GLN A 136 6.79 -4.60 -11.77
C GLN A 136 7.10 -5.47 -10.54
N GLY A 137 6.35 -5.30 -9.46
CA GLY A 137 6.45 -6.18 -8.31
C GLY A 137 5.13 -6.29 -7.56
N ALA A 138 4.90 -7.47 -6.97
CA ALA A 138 3.78 -7.72 -6.06
C ALA A 138 3.83 -6.84 -4.80
N SER A 139 4.99 -6.25 -4.50
CA SER A 139 5.16 -5.27 -3.44
C SER A 139 5.92 -4.06 -3.96
N PHE A 140 5.45 -2.88 -3.56
CA PHE A 140 6.04 -1.59 -3.89
C PHE A 140 7.19 -1.25 -2.92
N TYR A 141 8.45 -1.35 -3.36
CA TYR A 141 9.65 -1.02 -2.57
C TYR A 141 10.91 -0.86 -3.44
N THR A 142 12.04 -0.47 -2.86
CA THR A 142 13.35 -0.52 -3.53
C THR A 142 14.39 -1.37 -2.77
N ASP A 143 15.26 -2.04 -3.52
CA ASP A 143 16.49 -2.65 -2.99
C ASP A 143 17.74 -1.77 -3.18
N THR A 144 17.56 -0.49 -3.52
CA THR A 144 18.60 0.51 -3.85
C THR A 144 19.26 0.40 -5.23
N GLU A 145 18.95 -0.62 -6.03
CA GLU A 145 19.31 -0.70 -7.46
C GLU A 145 18.08 -0.79 -8.38
N ILE A 146 16.98 -1.34 -7.88
CA ILE A 146 15.70 -1.49 -8.58
C ILE A 146 14.59 -0.91 -7.69
N ILE A 147 13.70 -0.14 -8.29
CA ILE A 147 12.41 0.24 -7.72
C ILE A 147 11.35 -0.68 -8.31
N ARG A 148 10.65 -1.41 -7.44
CA ARG A 148 9.50 -2.25 -7.81
C ARG A 148 8.24 -1.44 -7.58
N LEU A 149 7.42 -1.29 -8.60
CA LEU A 149 6.14 -0.55 -8.56
C LEU A 149 4.98 -1.51 -8.87
N PRO A 150 3.74 -1.17 -8.46
CA PRO A 150 2.55 -1.92 -8.86
C PRO A 150 2.45 -2.00 -10.39
N GLU A 151 1.84 -3.07 -10.88
CA GLU A 151 1.63 -3.27 -12.32
C GLU A 151 0.65 -2.25 -12.91
N LEU A 152 -0.38 -1.90 -12.14
CA LEU A 152 -1.49 -1.05 -12.56
C LEU A 152 -1.85 -0.08 -11.44
N LEU A 153 -2.09 1.19 -11.78
CA LEU A 153 -2.73 2.16 -10.88
C LEU A 153 -4.07 2.59 -11.46
N THR A 154 -5.07 2.63 -10.59
CA THR A 154 -6.45 3.03 -10.88
C THR A 154 -7.04 3.89 -9.74
N GLU A 155 -6.19 4.51 -8.93
CA GLU A 155 -6.59 5.26 -7.72
C GLU A 155 -7.42 6.50 -8.07
N PHE A 156 -7.18 7.08 -9.24
CA PHE A 156 -7.84 8.28 -9.72
C PHE A 156 -8.53 8.08 -11.07
N ASP A 157 -9.60 8.85 -11.32
CA ASP A 157 -10.35 8.81 -12.59
C ASP A 157 -9.54 9.29 -13.79
N ARG A 158 -8.52 10.12 -13.54
CA ARG A 158 -7.72 10.76 -14.58
C ARG A 158 -6.37 10.09 -14.73
N TYR A 159 -6.00 9.84 -15.98
CA TYR A 159 -4.70 9.25 -16.35
C TYR A 159 -3.53 10.08 -15.82
N GLU A 160 -3.64 11.41 -15.89
CA GLU A 160 -2.55 12.30 -15.45
C GLU A 160 -2.28 12.19 -13.95
N ASP A 161 -3.32 11.97 -13.14
CA ASP A 161 -3.22 11.91 -11.69
C ASP A 161 -2.59 10.57 -11.25
N ASN A 162 -3.02 9.44 -11.85
CA ASN A 162 -2.36 8.14 -11.64
C ASN A 162 -0.91 8.13 -12.15
N PHE A 163 -0.64 8.79 -13.29
CA PHE A 163 0.73 8.93 -13.80
C PHE A 163 1.59 9.82 -12.89
N ALA A 164 1.01 10.86 -12.30
CA ALA A 164 1.66 11.69 -11.30
C ALA A 164 1.94 10.92 -10.01
N LEU A 165 1.03 10.03 -9.58
CA LEU A 165 1.25 9.15 -8.43
C LEU A 165 2.43 8.19 -8.68
N TYR A 166 2.54 7.57 -9.86
CA TYR A 166 3.72 6.76 -10.20
C TYR A 166 5.04 7.53 -10.10
N LYS A 167 5.07 8.81 -10.52
CA LYS A 167 6.26 9.65 -10.37
C LYS A 167 6.56 9.93 -8.89
N ALA A 168 5.54 10.22 -8.09
CA ALA A 168 5.70 10.41 -6.64
C ALA A 168 6.26 9.15 -5.97
N MET A 169 5.72 7.97 -6.32
CA MET A 169 6.19 6.68 -5.86
C MET A 169 7.66 6.43 -6.22
N ALA A 170 8.01 6.61 -7.49
CA ALA A 170 9.38 6.41 -7.97
C ALA A 170 10.37 7.37 -7.28
N VAL A 171 10.00 8.64 -7.09
CA VAL A 171 10.83 9.63 -6.40
C VAL A 171 11.00 9.27 -4.93
N HIS A 172 9.94 8.85 -4.25
CA HIS A 172 10.03 8.48 -2.84
C HIS A 172 10.98 7.29 -2.63
N GLN A 173 10.89 6.25 -3.46
CA GLN A 173 11.81 5.11 -3.39
C GLN A 173 13.25 5.51 -3.75
N TRP A 174 13.43 6.33 -4.80
CA TRP A 174 14.74 6.89 -5.14
C TRP A 174 15.34 7.69 -3.99
N ALA A 175 14.52 8.48 -3.30
CA ALA A 175 14.93 9.34 -2.18
C ALA A 175 15.52 8.52 -1.02
N GLN A 176 15.02 7.31 -0.75
CA GLN A 176 15.60 6.42 0.28
C GLN A 176 17.07 6.07 -0.03
N ALA A 177 17.39 5.77 -1.30
CA ALA A 177 18.75 5.46 -1.72
C ALA A 177 19.65 6.69 -1.80
N TRP A 178 19.07 7.84 -2.16
CA TRP A 178 19.80 9.09 -2.36
C TRP A 178 20.11 9.84 -1.06
N PHE A 179 19.12 10.01 -0.19
CA PHE A 179 19.23 10.75 1.07
C PHE A 179 19.67 9.89 2.24
N GLY A 180 20.31 8.74 1.96
CA GLY A 180 21.11 8.02 2.93
C GLY A 180 20.36 7.15 3.93
N THR A 181 19.10 6.78 3.68
CA THR A 181 18.33 5.85 4.54
C THR A 181 19.12 4.56 4.79
N TRP A 182 19.75 4.03 3.74
CA TRP A 182 20.48 2.76 3.77
C TRP A 182 21.97 2.91 4.06
N THR A 183 22.40 4.02 4.67
CA THR A 183 23.79 4.17 5.14
C THR A 183 24.07 3.37 6.40
N LEU A 184 23.02 3.04 7.16
CA LEU A 184 23.04 2.17 8.33
C LEU A 184 22.32 0.85 8.04
N ASN A 185 22.65 -0.20 8.81
CA ASN A 185 21.90 -1.46 8.78
C ASN A 185 20.60 -1.30 9.57
N ILE A 186 19.61 -0.67 8.94
CA ILE A 186 18.30 -0.40 9.53
C ILE A 186 17.63 -1.70 9.99
N GLY A 187 17.72 -2.78 9.21
CA GLY A 187 17.13 -4.07 9.57
C GLY A 187 17.70 -4.63 10.88
N ALA A 188 19.02 -4.55 11.08
CA ALA A 188 19.64 -4.97 12.34
C ALA A 188 19.22 -4.10 13.53
N PHE A 189 19.05 -2.79 13.33
CA PHE A 189 18.59 -1.87 14.37
C PHE A 189 17.13 -2.15 14.77
N LEU A 190 16.23 -2.27 13.79
CA LEU A 190 14.82 -2.55 14.03
C LEU A 190 14.59 -3.91 14.70
N GLY A 191 15.43 -4.90 14.39
CA GLY A 191 15.40 -6.22 15.03
C GLY A 191 15.73 -6.22 16.53
N MET A 192 16.19 -5.11 17.10
CA MET A 192 16.43 -4.97 18.54
C MET A 192 15.15 -4.65 19.33
N TYR A 193 14.06 -4.28 18.66
CA TYR A 193 12.78 -3.98 19.30
C TYR A 193 11.98 -5.26 19.58
N GLN A 194 11.13 -5.20 20.61
CA GLN A 194 10.26 -6.32 20.99
C GLN A 194 9.32 -6.74 19.84
N ASP A 195 8.86 -5.76 19.08
CA ASP A 195 8.04 -5.92 17.88
C ASP A 195 8.76 -5.20 16.72
N PRO A 196 9.56 -5.93 15.92
CA PRO A 196 10.30 -5.37 14.78
C PRO A 196 9.41 -4.87 13.64
N GLU A 197 8.24 -5.47 13.41
CA GLU A 197 7.32 -5.05 12.34
C GLU A 197 6.73 -3.69 12.67
N ARG A 198 6.29 -3.49 13.92
CA ARG A 198 5.88 -2.18 14.41
C ARG A 198 7.01 -1.17 14.34
N ALA A 199 8.22 -1.55 14.74
CA ALA A 199 9.38 -0.66 14.67
C ALA A 199 9.63 -0.22 13.21
N GLN A 200 9.54 -1.14 12.25
CA GLN A 200 9.69 -0.84 10.83
C GLN A 200 8.60 0.10 10.31
N ALA A 201 7.33 -0.15 10.67
CA ALA A 201 6.21 0.71 10.25
C ALA A 201 6.36 2.15 10.78
N LEU A 202 6.74 2.31 12.05
CA LEU A 202 6.95 3.61 12.67
C LEU A 202 8.20 4.32 12.09
N PHE A 203 9.29 3.58 11.91
CA PHE A 203 10.49 4.09 11.26
C PHE A 203 10.19 4.59 9.85
N HIS A 204 9.40 3.84 9.08
CA HIS A 204 9.05 4.24 7.73
C HIS A 204 8.31 5.58 7.71
N LYS A 205 7.29 5.75 8.56
CA LYS A 205 6.54 7.01 8.68
C LYS A 205 7.45 8.20 9.04
N LEU A 206 8.38 8.01 9.99
CA LEU A 206 9.35 9.03 10.37
C LEU A 206 10.30 9.35 9.20
N GLU A 207 10.82 8.31 8.55
CA GLU A 207 11.75 8.48 7.44
C GLU A 207 11.07 9.16 6.25
N THR A 208 9.80 8.88 6.00
CA THR A 208 9.01 9.55 4.97
C THR A 208 8.94 11.06 5.21
N ILE A 209 8.77 11.51 6.46
CA ILE A 209 8.78 12.95 6.81
C ILE A 209 10.13 13.58 6.42
N ARG A 210 11.23 12.91 6.78
CA ARG A 210 12.59 13.39 6.48
C ARG A 210 12.86 13.43 4.98
N LEU A 211 12.52 12.35 4.27
CA LEU A 211 12.72 12.22 2.83
C LEU A 211 11.90 13.26 2.06
N ASP A 212 10.64 13.49 2.42
CA ASP A 212 9.81 14.49 1.77
C ASP A 212 10.36 15.91 1.97
N ALA A 213 10.95 16.19 3.15
CA ALA A 213 11.64 17.45 3.40
C ALA A 213 12.91 17.60 2.55
N CYS A 214 13.69 16.52 2.38
CA CYS A 214 14.83 16.50 1.46
C CYS A 214 14.40 16.75 0.01
N VAL A 215 13.37 16.05 -0.46
CA VAL A 215 12.80 16.23 -1.80
C VAL A 215 12.23 17.64 -1.98
N ALA A 216 11.59 18.22 -0.96
CA ALA A 216 11.08 19.59 -1.02
C ALA A 216 12.19 20.64 -1.25
N ARG A 217 13.38 20.40 -0.70
CA ARG A 217 14.54 21.30 -0.85
C ARG A 217 15.22 21.13 -2.20
N GLU A 218 15.48 19.90 -2.63
CA GLU A 218 16.24 19.64 -3.87
C GLU A 218 15.38 19.63 -5.13
N LEU A 219 14.11 19.22 -5.01
CA LEU A 219 13.20 18.99 -6.12
C LEU A 219 11.82 19.62 -5.86
N PRO A 220 11.73 20.96 -5.67
CA PRO A 220 10.51 21.64 -5.23
C PRO A 220 9.32 21.45 -6.18
N GLY A 221 9.56 21.28 -7.48
CA GLY A 221 8.51 20.99 -8.45
C GLY A 221 7.87 19.62 -8.23
N ILE A 222 8.69 18.60 -7.95
CA ILE A 222 8.22 17.23 -7.65
C ILE A 222 7.55 17.19 -6.29
N SER A 223 8.11 17.88 -5.29
CA SER A 223 7.52 17.96 -3.95
C SER A 223 6.10 18.55 -3.96
N ARG A 224 5.81 19.51 -4.85
CA ARG A 224 4.44 20.02 -5.02
C ARG A 224 3.48 18.90 -5.43
N VAL A 225 3.86 18.11 -6.43
CA VAL A 225 3.08 16.96 -6.89
C VAL A 225 2.89 15.92 -5.77
N MET A 226 3.94 15.62 -4.99
CA MET A 226 3.83 14.69 -3.86
C MET A 226 2.89 15.21 -2.76
N LYS A 227 2.82 16.53 -2.55
CA LYS A 227 1.91 17.13 -1.56
C LYS A 227 0.45 16.98 -1.95
N ASP A 228 0.13 16.97 -3.24
CA ASP A 228 -1.24 16.77 -3.72
C ASP A 228 -1.81 15.39 -3.31
N PHE A 229 -0.93 14.40 -3.08
CA PHE A 229 -1.30 13.06 -2.61
C PHE A 229 -1.15 12.86 -1.10
N SER A 230 -0.64 13.85 -0.37
CA SER A 230 -0.36 13.68 1.05
C SER A 230 -1.63 13.89 1.88
N PRO A 231 -2.00 12.95 2.78
CA PRO A 231 -3.14 13.14 3.65
C PRO A 231 -2.94 14.35 4.57
N GLN A 232 -4.05 14.97 4.98
CA GLN A 232 -3.99 16.04 5.97
C GLN A 232 -3.65 15.45 7.34
N VAL A 233 -2.59 15.95 7.96
CA VAL A 233 -2.18 15.51 9.29
C VAL A 233 -2.77 16.44 10.34
N ASP A 234 -3.72 15.95 11.14
CA ASP A 234 -4.14 16.63 12.37
C ASP A 234 -3.06 16.43 13.45
N ALA A 235 -2.12 17.37 13.51
CA ALA A 235 -1.05 17.34 14.51
C ALA A 235 -1.59 17.38 15.95
N GLY A 236 -2.78 17.95 16.19
CA GLY A 236 -3.41 18.03 17.51
C GLY A 236 -3.87 16.67 18.04
N ALA A 237 -4.22 15.74 17.14
CA ALA A 237 -4.59 14.37 17.48
C ALA A 237 -3.38 13.47 17.81
N LEU A 238 -2.16 13.88 17.43
CA LEU A 238 -0.93 13.13 17.65
C LEU A 238 -0.28 13.43 19.01
N SER A 239 0.56 12.51 19.48
CA SER A 239 1.34 12.69 20.71
C SER A 239 2.33 13.85 20.59
N LYS A 240 2.82 14.35 21.74
CA LYS A 240 3.91 15.35 21.75
C LYS A 240 5.19 14.83 21.08
N ASN A 241 5.46 13.52 21.17
CA ASN A 241 6.63 12.92 20.53
C ASN A 241 6.51 12.98 19.00
N TRP A 242 5.34 12.64 18.47
CA TRP A 242 5.03 12.75 17.05
C TRP A 242 5.03 14.19 16.55
N GLN A 243 4.41 15.13 17.28
CA GLN A 243 4.46 16.55 16.93
C GLN A 243 5.90 17.07 16.88
N ASN A 244 6.75 16.64 17.83
CA ASN A 244 8.15 17.01 17.83
C ASN A 244 8.89 16.40 16.63
N ALA A 245 8.69 15.11 16.34
CA ALA A 245 9.30 14.45 15.19
C ALA A 245 8.88 15.09 13.86
N LEU A 246 7.58 15.38 13.67
CA LEU A 246 7.04 16.06 12.50
C LEU A 246 7.74 17.39 12.24
N ARG A 247 8.00 18.18 13.29
CA ARG A 247 8.68 19.47 13.16
C ARG A 247 10.18 19.31 12.90
N ARG A 248 10.85 18.45 13.69
CA ARG A 248 12.32 18.32 13.70
C ARG A 248 12.85 17.64 12.45
N LEU A 249 12.23 16.54 12.01
CA LEU A 249 12.71 15.77 10.84
C LEU A 249 12.64 16.55 9.52
N GLN A 250 11.96 17.70 9.48
CA GLN A 250 11.95 18.59 8.32
C GLN A 250 13.17 19.52 8.24
N GLU A 251 13.97 19.63 9.31
CA GLU A 251 15.17 20.47 9.35
C GLU A 251 16.24 19.96 8.36
N ALA A 252 17.12 20.86 7.91
CA ALA A 252 18.00 20.58 6.75
C ALA A 252 19.16 19.63 7.07
N ASP A 253 19.56 19.56 8.33
CA ASP A 253 20.68 18.79 8.87
C ASP A 253 20.30 17.39 9.36
N MET A 254 19.01 17.04 9.30
CA MET A 254 18.50 15.75 9.78
C MET A 254 18.96 14.58 8.90
N THR A 255 19.47 13.54 9.54
CA THR A 255 19.91 12.30 8.89
C THR A 255 19.05 11.11 9.33
N VAL A 256 19.32 9.92 8.76
CA VAL A 256 18.62 8.69 9.17
C VAL A 256 18.89 8.33 10.64
N GLN A 257 20.00 8.80 11.23
CA GLN A 257 20.28 8.65 12.65
C GLN A 257 19.25 9.41 13.51
N ASP A 258 18.80 10.59 13.07
CA ASP A 258 17.75 11.32 13.76
C ASP A 258 16.40 10.60 13.64
N THR A 259 16.09 10.01 12.49
CA THR A 259 14.92 9.14 12.32
C THR A 259 14.92 7.98 13.33
N ILE A 260 16.08 7.34 13.50
CA ILE A 260 16.29 6.29 14.51
C ILE A 260 16.06 6.82 15.93
N PHE A 261 16.59 8.01 16.25
CA PHE A 261 16.40 8.63 17.56
C PHE A 261 14.92 8.92 17.85
N PHE A 262 14.17 9.45 16.86
CA PHE A 262 12.74 9.69 17.03
C PHE A 262 11.91 8.42 17.13
N LEU A 263 12.36 7.31 16.51
CA LEU A 263 11.68 6.02 16.64
C LEU A 263 11.54 5.59 18.09
N GLU A 264 12.60 5.71 18.88
CA GLU A 264 12.60 5.34 20.30
C GLU A 264 11.53 6.12 21.07
N ALA A 265 11.40 7.42 20.81
CA ALA A 265 10.43 8.29 21.45
C ALA A 265 8.99 7.95 21.09
N VAL A 266 8.71 7.58 19.83
CA VAL A 266 7.34 7.30 19.36
C VAL A 266 6.95 5.83 19.43
N TYR A 267 7.86 4.92 19.78
CA TYR A 267 7.63 3.46 19.69
C TYR A 267 6.36 2.99 20.43
N LYS A 268 6.10 3.58 21.60
CA LYS A 268 4.96 3.26 22.46
C LYS A 268 3.67 4.03 22.12
N ASP A 269 3.73 4.98 21.19
CA ASP A 269 2.58 5.82 20.86
C ASP A 269 1.56 5.07 20.01
N LYS A 270 0.29 5.14 20.41
CA LYS A 270 -0.80 4.43 19.72
C LYS A 270 -1.29 5.17 18.47
N ALA A 271 -1.47 6.49 18.59
CA ALA A 271 -1.84 7.34 17.46
C ALA A 271 -0.61 7.59 16.59
N VAL A 272 -0.74 7.30 15.30
CA VAL A 272 0.32 7.47 14.30
C VAL A 272 -0.25 8.18 13.08
N PRO A 273 0.56 8.93 12.31
CA PRO A 273 0.12 9.51 11.04
C PRO A 273 -0.35 8.43 10.06
N GLU A 274 -1.29 8.79 9.19
CA GLU A 274 -1.69 7.95 8.06
C GLU A 274 -0.52 7.71 7.09
N ASP A 275 -0.57 6.57 6.41
CA ASP A 275 0.39 6.26 5.36
C ASP A 275 0.12 7.08 4.11
N LYS A 276 1.19 7.48 3.43
CA LYS A 276 1.08 8.21 2.17
C LYS A 276 0.98 7.22 1.01
N PRO A 277 0.12 7.45 0.02
CA PRO A 277 -0.09 6.50 -1.08
C PRO A 277 1.19 6.25 -1.91
N TYR A 278 2.14 7.18 -1.88
CA TYR A 278 3.41 7.04 -2.59
C TYR A 278 4.56 6.43 -1.78
N GLN A 279 4.39 6.12 -0.49
CA GLN A 279 5.54 5.74 0.35
C GLN A 279 5.98 4.28 0.17
N GLY A 280 5.06 3.38 -0.19
CA GLY A 280 5.33 1.95 -0.39
C GLY A 280 5.71 1.20 0.88
N ASN A 281 6.57 0.20 0.73
CA ASN A 281 7.08 -0.65 1.80
C ASN A 281 8.59 -0.49 1.95
N LEU A 282 9.11 -0.76 3.15
CA LEU A 282 10.53 -0.96 3.38
C LEU A 282 10.86 -2.45 3.29
N ASN A 283 11.98 -2.76 2.65
CA ASN A 283 12.61 -4.07 2.73
C ASN A 283 14.09 -3.90 3.14
N PRO A 284 14.36 -3.72 4.45
CA PRO A 284 15.71 -3.43 4.93
C PRO A 284 16.73 -4.52 4.60
N ARG A 285 16.29 -5.79 4.53
CA ARG A 285 17.16 -6.92 4.21
C ARG A 285 17.70 -6.82 2.79
N ASP A 286 16.82 -6.65 1.81
CA ASP A 286 17.21 -6.62 0.40
C ASP A 286 17.99 -5.34 0.10
N ALA A 287 17.50 -4.20 0.60
CA ALA A 287 18.18 -2.92 0.45
C ALA A 287 19.61 -2.95 1.01
N TRP A 288 19.81 -3.50 2.20
CA TRP A 288 21.15 -3.64 2.80
C TRP A 288 22.05 -4.59 1.99
N THR A 289 21.52 -5.76 1.60
CA THR A 289 22.28 -6.78 0.86
C THR A 289 22.78 -6.24 -0.48
N VAL A 290 21.90 -5.63 -1.26
CA VAL A 290 22.22 -5.10 -2.59
C VAL A 290 23.16 -3.90 -2.47
N ARG A 291 22.94 -3.01 -1.50
CA ARG A 291 23.82 -1.86 -1.22
C ARG A 291 25.23 -2.30 -0.85
N GLU A 292 25.39 -3.27 0.04
CA GLU A 292 26.71 -3.80 0.40
C GLU A 292 27.40 -4.43 -0.80
N ALA A 293 26.69 -5.26 -1.57
CA ALA A 293 27.25 -5.87 -2.78
C ALA A 293 27.75 -4.80 -3.77
N ARG A 294 26.98 -3.71 -3.96
CA ARG A 294 27.38 -2.57 -4.79
C ARG A 294 28.65 -1.90 -4.29
N VAL A 295 28.72 -1.55 -3.00
CA VAL A 295 29.89 -0.90 -2.40
C VAL A 295 31.15 -1.77 -2.59
N GLN A 296 31.03 -3.09 -2.45
CA GLN A 296 32.14 -4.00 -2.69
C GLN A 296 32.56 -4.06 -4.17
N ARG A 297 31.61 -3.99 -5.12
CA ARG A 297 31.92 -3.90 -6.56
C ARG A 297 32.66 -2.60 -6.90
N GLU A 298 32.17 -1.48 -6.37
CA GLU A 298 32.76 -0.14 -6.57
C GLU A 298 34.19 -0.09 -6.03
N LYS A 299 34.44 -0.59 -4.81
CA LYS A 299 35.79 -0.68 -4.22
C LYS A 299 36.77 -1.47 -5.11
N ARG A 300 36.39 -2.68 -5.53
CA ARG A 300 37.23 -3.51 -6.42
C ARG A 300 37.52 -2.82 -7.76
N SER A 301 36.59 -2.04 -8.28
CA SER A 301 36.78 -1.32 -9.55
C SER A 301 37.78 -0.16 -9.44
N LEU A 302 37.93 0.42 -8.23
CA LEU A 302 38.89 1.49 -7.95
C LEU A 302 40.29 0.92 -7.65
N GLU A 303 40.38 -0.25 -7.02
CA GLU A 303 41.65 -0.94 -6.74
C GLU A 303 42.31 -1.53 -7.99
N ASN A 304 41.52 -1.81 -9.04
CA ASN A 304 41.99 -2.35 -10.33
C ASN A 304 42.29 -1.25 -11.39
N ARG A 305 42.31 0.02 -11.01
CA ARG A 305 42.66 1.17 -11.87
C ARG A 305 44.04 1.71 -11.50
#